data_AF-A0ABD1GLF0-F1
#
_entry.id   AF-A0ABD1GLF0-F1
#
_cell.length_a   1.000
_cell.length_b   1.000
_cell.length_c   1.000
_cell.angle_alpha   90.00
_cell.angle_beta   90.00
_cell.angle_gamma   90.00
#
_symmetry.space_group_name_H-M   'P 1'
#
loop_
_entity.id
_entity.type
_entity.pdbx_description
1 polymer ?
#
loop_
_entity_poly.entity_id
_entity_poly.type
_entity_poly.pdbx_seq_one_letter_code
_entity_poly.pdbx_strand_id
1 'polypeptide(L)'
;MLSITTKSKTTAEWEGPIIPLDLLEQVASVIMAELGLTFTWRELYEHFRFFEHRYHAFKLVLDTDGVSWNFNTNFVFGSEPI
;
A
#
# COMPACT_ATOMS: atom_id res chain seq x y z
N MET A 1 -8.47 0.07 6.54
CA MET A 1 -7.72 -0.41 5.37
C MET A 1 -6.40 -1.09 5.71
N LEU A 2 -5.33 -0.39 6.16
CA LEU A 2 -4.05 -1.04 6.51
C LEU A 2 -4.17 -2.19 7.54
N SER A 3 -5.02 -2.01 8.57
CA SER A 3 -5.25 -2.99 9.65
C SER A 3 -5.80 -4.35 9.16
N ILE A 4 -6.61 -4.36 8.08
CA ILE A 4 -7.23 -5.59 7.56
C ILE A 4 -6.20 -6.38 6.74
N THR A 5 -5.38 -5.67 5.96
CA THR A 5 -4.27 -6.26 5.20
C THR A 5 -3.15 -6.78 6.10
N THR A 6 -2.90 -6.12 7.24
CA THR A 6 -1.93 -6.65 8.24
C THR A 6 -2.46 -7.88 8.95
N LYS A 7 -3.75 -7.89 9.32
CA LYS A 7 -4.41 -9.07 9.90
C LYS A 7 -4.42 -10.25 8.94
N SER A 8 -4.73 -10.04 7.67
CA SER A 8 -4.79 -11.14 6.70
C SER A 8 -3.41 -11.72 6.34
N LYS A 9 -2.35 -10.91 6.40
CA LYS A 9 -0.97 -11.39 6.22
C LYS A 9 -0.54 -12.38 7.30
N THR A 10 -1.05 -12.24 8.53
CA THR A 10 -0.75 -13.16 9.63
C THR A 10 -1.58 -14.45 9.58
N THR A 11 -2.79 -14.40 9.00
CA THR A 11 -3.69 -15.57 8.93
C THR A 11 -3.41 -16.50 7.76
N ALA A 12 -2.68 -16.05 6.73
CA ALA A 12 -2.48 -16.79 5.47
C ALA A 12 -1.02 -17.18 5.15
N GLU A 13 -0.07 -16.91 6.05
CA GLU A 13 1.37 -17.22 5.86
C GLU A 13 1.96 -16.75 4.51
N TRP A 14 1.42 -15.68 3.94
CA TRP A 14 1.83 -15.26 2.61
C TRP A 14 3.14 -14.44 2.66
N GLU A 15 4.19 -15.04 2.11
CA GLU A 15 5.46 -14.39 1.79
C GLU A 15 5.70 -14.42 0.27
N GLY A 16 5.77 -13.25 -0.35
CA GLY A 16 6.08 -13.12 -1.76
C GLY A 16 5.65 -11.79 -2.37
N PRO A 17 6.03 -11.51 -3.63
CA PRO A 17 5.63 -10.28 -4.33
C PRO A 17 4.25 -10.38 -5.00
N ILE A 18 3.66 -11.58 -5.11
CA ILE A 18 2.40 -11.82 -5.82
C ILE A 18 1.28 -12.07 -4.81
N ILE A 19 0.30 -11.16 -4.76
CA ILE A 19 -0.86 -11.28 -3.86
C ILE A 19 -1.71 -12.48 -4.30
N PRO A 20 -2.03 -13.43 -3.41
CA PRO A 20 -2.90 -14.56 -3.71
C PRO A 20 -4.30 -14.10 -4.13
N LEU A 21 -4.92 -14.82 -5.07
CA LEU A 21 -6.24 -14.45 -5.61
C LEU A 21 -7.34 -14.51 -4.55
N ASP A 22 -7.33 -15.54 -3.70
CA ASP A 22 -8.25 -15.72 -2.59
C ASP A 22 -8.18 -14.56 -1.59
N LEU A 23 -6.98 -14.02 -1.38
CA LEU A 23 -6.78 -12.82 -0.56
C LEU A 23 -7.40 -11.58 -1.21
N LEU A 24 -7.23 -11.41 -2.53
CA LEU A 24 -7.84 -10.30 -3.27
C LEU A 24 -9.37 -10.38 -3.22
N GLU A 25 -9.94 -11.57 -3.35
CA GLU A 25 -11.39 -11.80 -3.27
C GLU A 25 -11.93 -11.51 -1.85
N GLN A 26 -11.21 -11.94 -0.80
CA GLN A 26 -11.56 -11.60 0.58
C GLN A 26 -11.54 -10.08 0.79
N VAL A 27 -10.53 -9.38 0.29
CA VAL A 27 -10.44 -7.93 0.41
C VAL A 27 -11.57 -7.24 -0.35
N ALA A 28 -11.94 -7.71 -1.55
CA ALA A 28 -13.10 -7.20 -2.28
C ALA A 28 -14.40 -7.33 -1.48
N SER A 29 -14.61 -8.50 -0.86
CA SER A 29 -15.78 -8.75 -0.03
C SER A 29 -15.84 -7.81 1.18
N VAL A 30 -14.71 -7.59 1.85
CA VAL A 30 -14.63 -6.69 3.01
C VAL A 30 -14.87 -5.23 2.60
N ILE A 31 -14.27 -4.77 1.50
CA ILE A 31 -14.49 -3.40 0.99
C ILE A 31 -15.96 -3.18 0.65
N MET A 32 -16.60 -4.16 0.02
CA MET A 32 -18.03 -4.10 -0.27
C MET A 32 -18.86 -4.03 1.03
N ALA A 33 -18.54 -4.85 2.02
CA ALA A 33 -19.27 -4.88 3.29
C ALA A 33 -19.11 -3.60 4.11
N GLU A 34 -17.92 -3.01 4.15
CA GLU A 34 -17.62 -1.84 4.99
C GLU A 34 -17.95 -0.50 4.30
N LEU A 35 -17.73 -0.42 2.99
CA LEU A 35 -17.79 0.85 2.25
C LEU A 35 -18.88 0.86 1.16
N GLY A 36 -19.52 -0.27 0.88
CA GLY A 36 -20.52 -0.40 -0.20
C GLY A 36 -19.93 -0.29 -1.60
N LEU A 37 -18.60 -0.41 -1.74
CA LEU A 37 -17.90 -0.30 -3.02
C LEU A 37 -17.62 -1.69 -3.60
N THR A 38 -18.02 -1.92 -4.84
CA THR A 38 -17.74 -3.17 -5.54
C THR A 38 -16.48 -3.03 -6.37
N PHE A 39 -15.53 -3.95 -6.16
CA PHE A 39 -14.35 -4.10 -6.99
C PHE A 39 -14.21 -5.56 -7.43
N THR A 40 -13.75 -5.75 -8.66
CA THR A 40 -13.22 -7.04 -9.11
C THR A 40 -11.82 -7.24 -8.53
N TRP A 41 -11.37 -8.50 -8.42
CA TRP A 41 -10.01 -8.81 -7.97
C TRP A 41 -8.93 -8.14 -8.85
N ARG A 42 -9.20 -7.96 -10.16
CA ARG A 42 -8.30 -7.29 -11.10
C ARG A 42 -8.15 -5.81 -10.79
N GLU A 43 -9.26 -5.13 -10.53
CA GLU A 43 -9.23 -3.71 -10.16
C GLU A 43 -8.46 -3.52 -8.86
N LEU A 44 -8.70 -4.36 -7.83
CA LEU A 44 -7.93 -4.31 -6.59
C LEU A 44 -6.45 -4.56 -6.80
N TYR A 45 -6.09 -5.54 -7.63
CA TYR A 45 -4.70 -5.83 -7.94
C TYR A 45 -3.99 -4.64 -8.60
N GLU A 46 -4.62 -4.01 -9.59
CA GLU A 46 -4.07 -2.82 -10.24
C GLU A 46 -3.96 -1.62 -9.27
N HIS A 47 -4.97 -1.44 -8.41
CA HIS A 47 -4.90 -0.43 -7.35
C HIS A 47 -3.73 -0.67 -6.39
N PHE A 48 -3.52 -1.91 -5.95
CA PHE A 48 -2.39 -2.24 -5.07
C PHE A 48 -1.05 -2.05 -5.75
N ARG A 49 -0.91 -2.44 -7.02
CA ARG A 49 0.30 -2.17 -7.81
C ARG A 49 0.59 -0.68 -7.96
N PHE A 50 -0.44 0.12 -8.19
CA PHE A 50 -0.29 1.58 -8.25
C PHE A 50 0.19 2.16 -6.91
N PHE A 51 -0.37 1.71 -5.80
CA PHE A 51 0.06 2.16 -4.46
C PHE A 51 1.47 1.68 -4.12
N GLU A 52 1.83 0.45 -4.46
CA GLU A 52 3.18 -0.08 -4.30
C GLU A 52 4.19 0.76 -5.10
N HIS A 53 3.90 1.07 -6.35
CA HIS A 53 4.76 1.92 -7.18
C HIS A 53 4.95 3.31 -6.58
N ARG A 54 3.85 3.92 -6.09
CA ARG A 54 3.92 5.21 -5.39
C ARG A 54 4.74 5.16 -4.11
N TYR A 55 4.60 4.08 -3.34
CA TYR A 55 5.39 3.88 -2.14
C TYR A 55 6.88 3.78 -2.48
N HIS A 56 7.25 3.00 -3.49
CA HIS A 56 8.65 2.90 -3.92
C HIS A 56 9.20 4.23 -4.44
N ALA A 57 8.44 4.96 -5.25
CA ALA A 57 8.84 6.28 -5.72
C ALA A 57 9.06 7.26 -4.55
N PHE A 58 8.16 7.27 -3.58
CA PHE A 58 8.30 8.08 -2.38
C PHE A 58 9.53 7.67 -1.56
N LYS A 59 9.76 6.38 -1.39
CA LYS A 59 10.94 5.85 -0.68
C LYS A 59 12.25 6.29 -1.34
N LEU A 60 12.33 6.29 -2.68
CA LEU A 60 13.50 6.80 -3.40
C LEU A 60 13.78 8.28 -3.10
N VAL A 61 12.72 9.10 -2.95
CA VAL A 61 12.88 10.50 -2.53
C VAL A 61 13.46 10.57 -1.12
N LEU A 62 12.98 9.74 -0.19
CA LEU A 62 13.47 9.71 1.18
C LEU A 62 14.90 9.18 1.31
N ASP A 63 15.32 8.29 0.41
CA ASP A 63 16.67 7.75 0.36
C ASP A 63 17.68 8.74 -0.26
N THR A 64 17.23 9.91 -0.74
CA THR A 64 18.10 10.97 -1.26
C THR A 64 18.81 11.68 -0.11
N ASP A 65 20.13 11.90 -0.25
CA ASP A 65 20.92 12.55 0.79
C ASP A 65 20.40 13.97 1.12
N GLY A 66 20.38 14.31 2.40
CA GLY A 66 19.81 15.56 2.89
C GLY A 66 18.28 15.66 2.84
N VAL A 67 17.57 14.58 2.49
CA VAL A 67 16.11 14.49 2.59
C VAL A 67 15.69 13.83 3.91
N SER A 68 14.66 14.37 4.55
CA SER A 68 14.06 13.80 5.75
C SER A 68 12.54 13.91 5.71
N TRP A 69 11.84 13.00 6.39
CA TRP A 69 10.38 12.99 6.44
C TRP A 69 9.87 13.03 7.88
N ASN A 70 8.97 13.97 8.15
CA ASN A 70 8.22 13.99 9.40
C ASN A 70 6.89 13.24 9.19
N PHE A 71 6.84 12.01 9.70
CA PHE A 71 5.66 11.16 9.62
C PHE A 71 4.40 11.77 10.27
N ASN A 72 4.54 12.53 11.36
CA ASN A 72 3.40 13.09 12.08
C ASN A 72 2.70 14.21 11.30
N THR A 73 3.46 14.93 10.47
CA THR A 73 2.95 16.08 9.70
C THR A 73 2.88 15.81 8.20
N ASN A 74 3.37 14.65 7.75
CA ASN A 74 3.55 14.30 6.33
C ASN A 74 4.39 15.31 5.52
N PHE A 75 5.26 16.09 6.17
CA PHE A 75 6.18 17.00 5.48
C PHE A 75 7.50 16.31 5.14
N VAL A 76 7.90 16.45 3.88
CA VAL A 76 9.25 16.10 3.41
C VAL A 76 10.09 17.37 3.37
N PHE A 77 11.25 17.30 4.00
CA PHE A 77 12.26 18.35 4.01
C PHE A 77 13.42 17.89 3.15
N GLY A 78 13.93 18.75 2.29
CA GLY A 78 15.16 18.51 1.54
C GLY A 78 16.04 19.74 1.64
N SER A 79 17.35 19.52 1.61
CA SER A 79 18.30 20.61 1.41
C SER A 79 18.16 21.08 -0.05
N GLU A 80 17.96 22.38 -0.29
CA GLU A 80 18.00 22.91 -1.67
C GLU A 80 19.35 22.56 -2.30
N PRO A 81 19.39 22.01 -3.53
CA PRO A 81 20.65 21.78 -4.21
C PRO A 81 21.33 23.14 -4.46
N ILE A 82 22.58 23.27 -3.99
CA ILE A 82 23.45 24.45 -4.19
C ILE A 82 23.95 24.49 -5.63
#